data_AF-A0A317C3A3-F1
#
_entry.id   AF-A0A317C3A3-F1
#
_cell.length_a   1.000
_cell.length_b   1.000
_cell.length_c   1.000
_cell.angle_alpha   90.00
_cell.angle_beta   90.00
_cell.angle_gamma   90.00
#
_symmetry.space_group_name_H-M   'P 1'
#
loop_
_entity.id
_entity.type
_entity.pdbx_description
1 polymer ?
#
loop_
_entity_poly.entity_id
_entity_poly.type
_entity_poly.pdbx_seq_one_letter_code
_entity_poly.pdbx_strand_id
1 'polypeptide(L)' 'MLVLSEVLLKEGHNVKSFEELVTLIQRIAVENGEIHFEVDIEPPAYSDRPHEWHDQLNLAFESAR' A
#
# COMPACT_ATOMS: atom_id res chain seq x y z
N MET A 1 8.26 0.68 -10.44
CA MET A 1 7.95 1.67 -9.41
C MET A 1 6.52 1.43 -8.97
N LEU A 2 6.32 1.15 -7.68
CA LEU A 2 5.02 0.72 -7.15
C LEU A 2 4.18 1.97 -6.93
N VAL A 3 3.04 2.08 -7.61
CA VAL A 3 2.15 3.24 -7.48
C VAL A 3 0.88 2.82 -6.75
N LEU A 4 0.53 3.53 -5.68
CA LEU A 4 -0.64 3.19 -4.88
C LEU A 4 -1.94 3.20 -5.70
N SER A 5 -2.08 4.12 -6.66
CA SER A 5 -3.25 4.18 -7.55
C SER A 5 -3.40 2.92 -8.39
N GLU A 6 -2.32 2.37 -8.93
CA GLU A 6 -2.35 1.11 -9.69
C GLU A 6 -2.71 -0.08 -8.81
N VAL A 7 -2.17 -0.12 -7.58
CA VAL A 7 -2.50 -1.17 -6.61
C VAL A 7 -3.97 -1.11 -6.24
N LEU A 8 -4.50 0.08 -5.94
CA LEU A 8 -5.91 0.26 -5.63
C LEU A 8 -6.82 0.01 -6.84
N LEU A 9 -6.38 0.29 -8.06
CA LEU A 9 -7.14 -0.01 -9.27
C LEU A 9 -7.24 -1.52 -9.53
N LYS A 10 -6.17 -2.28 -9.28
CA LYS A 10 -6.15 -3.74 -9.48
C LYS A 10 -6.82 -4.49 -8.32
N GLU A 11 -6.45 -4.14 -7.10
CA GLU A 11 -6.77 -4.91 -5.89
C GLU A 11 -7.64 -4.15 -4.88
N GLY A 12 -7.83 -2.84 -5.06
CA GLY A 12 -8.60 -2.00 -4.12
C GLY A 12 -10.07 -2.37 -3.98
N HIS A 13 -10.64 -3.15 -4.91
CA HIS A 13 -11.96 -3.78 -4.76
C HIS A 13 -11.98 -4.91 -3.72
N ASN A 14 -10.84 -5.55 -3.50
CA ASN A 14 -10.68 -6.66 -2.56
C ASN A 14 -10.17 -6.19 -1.19
N VAL A 15 -9.43 -5.07 -1.16
CA VAL A 15 -8.91 -4.46 0.07
C VAL A 15 -10.04 -3.76 0.84
N LYS A 16 -10.44 -4.33 1.98
CA LYS A 16 -11.50 -3.75 2.83
C LYS A 16 -10.98 -3.02 4.06
N SER A 17 -9.70 -3.21 4.38
CA SER A 17 -9.04 -2.62 5.54
C SER A 17 -7.66 -2.10 5.20
N PHE A 18 -7.18 -1.16 6.01
CA PHE A 18 -5.84 -0.59 5.85
C PHE A 18 -4.74 -1.64 6.04
N GLU A 19 -4.90 -2.57 6.99
CA GLU A 19 -3.95 -3.67 7.19
C GLU A 19 -3.82 -4.59 5.97
N GLU A 20 -4.92 -4.84 5.26
CA GLU A 20 -4.88 -5.62 4.01
C GLU A 20 -4.13 -4.86 2.92
N LEU A 21 -4.32 -3.53 2.84
CA LEU A 21 -3.55 -2.69 1.93
C LEU A 21 -2.06 -2.78 2.24
N VAL A 22 -1.68 -2.62 3.50
CA VAL A 22 -0.29 -2.73 3.98
C VAL A 22 0.32 -4.07 3.56
N THR A 23 -0.36 -5.17 3.87
CA THR A 23 0.10 -6.53 3.52
C THR A 23 0.24 -6.71 1.99
N LEU A 24 -0.70 -6.16 1.24
CA LEU A 24 -0.68 -6.19 -0.23
C LEU A 24 0.53 -5.43 -0.79
N ILE A 25 0.83 -4.23 -0.27
CA ILE A 25 2.00 -3.45 -0.69
C ILE A 25 3.29 -4.21 -0.40
N GLN A 26 3.43 -4.78 0.80
CA GLN A 26 4.60 -5.61 1.15
C GLN A 26 4.79 -6.76 0.16
N ARG A 27 3.69 -7.45 -0.16
CA ARG A 27 3.71 -8.58 -1.08
C ARG A 27 4.11 -8.16 -2.50
N ILE A 28 3.52 -7.10 -3.04
CA ILE A 28 3.84 -6.59 -4.38
C ILE A 28 5.29 -6.06 -4.42
N ALA A 29 5.75 -5.39 -3.35
CA ALA A 29 7.12 -4.91 -3.23
C ALA A 29 8.13 -6.06 -3.35
N VAL A 30 7.86 -7.19 -2.67
CA VAL A 30 8.68 -8.41 -2.73
C VAL A 30 8.57 -9.10 -4.09
N GLU A 31 7.34 -9.28 -4.60
CA GLU A 31 7.10 -10.01 -5.85
C GLU A 31 7.71 -9.30 -7.07
N ASN A 32 7.56 -7.97 -7.15
CA ASN A 32 8.10 -7.18 -8.26
C ASN A 32 9.55 -6.71 -8.02
N GLY A 33 10.08 -6.79 -6.79
CA GLY A 33 11.41 -6.28 -6.43
C GLY A 33 11.52 -4.77 -6.61
N GLU A 34 10.44 -4.03 -6.35
CA GLU A 34 10.39 -2.59 -6.60
C GLU A 34 11.19 -1.83 -5.54
N ILE A 35 11.92 -0.81 -5.99
CA ILE A 35 12.78 0.01 -5.13
C ILE A 35 12.16 1.35 -4.75
N HIS A 36 11.05 1.72 -5.38
CA HIS A 36 10.39 3.01 -5.18
C HIS A 36 8.89 2.81 -5.08
N PHE A 37 8.30 3.38 -4.04
CA PHE A 37 6.87 3.41 -3.78
C PHE A 37 6.38 4.85 -3.85
N GLU A 38 5.34 5.08 -4.65
CA GLU A 38 4.72 6.38 -4.84
C GLU A 38 3.25 6.34 -4.43
N VAL A 39 2.93 7.22 -3.50
CA VAL A 39 1.56 7.44 -3.01
C VAL A 39 0.96 8.63 -3.74
N ASP A 40 0.51 8.40 -4.96
CA ASP A 40 -0.11 9.46 -5.79
C ASP A 40 -1.55 9.80 -5.34
N ILE A 41 -2.23 8.86 -4.69
CA ILE A 41 -3.61 9.02 -4.21
C ILE A 41 -3.76 8.70 -2.73
N GLU A 42 -4.72 9.34 -2.06
CA GLU A 42 -5.11 8.92 -0.72
C GLU A 42 -5.87 7.58 -0.80
N PRO A 43 -5.50 6.56 0.00
CA PRO A 43 -6.28 5.34 0.09
C PRO A 43 -7.69 5.63 0.59
N PRO A 44 -8.71 4.84 0.21
CA PRO A 44 -10.07 5.08 0.69
C PRO A 44 -10.13 5.11 2.22
N ALA A 45 -11.13 5.80 2.77
CA ALA A 45 -11.31 5.94 4.21
C ALA A 45 -11.66 4.59 4.85
N TYR A 46 -10.64 3.78 5.14
CA TYR A 46 -10.79 2.55 5.90
C TYR A 46 -11.09 2.88 7.37
N SER A 47 -11.93 2.08 8.02
CA SER A 47 -12.26 2.25 9.44
C SER A 47 -11.03 2.15 10.35
N ASP A 48 -10.05 1.31 9.98
CA ASP A 48 -8.80 1.09 10.72
C ASP A 48 -7.63 1.92 10.19
N ARG A 49 -7.88 2.93 9.36
CA ARG A 49 -6.82 3.79 8.81
C ARG A 49 -6.26 4.71 9.91
N PRO A 50 -4.97 4.58 10.28
CA PRO A 50 -4.35 5.51 11.23
C PRO A 50 -4.13 6.89 10.60
N HIS A 51 -3.88 7.90 11.43
CA HIS A 51 -3.56 9.25 10.94
C HIS A 51 -2.25 9.26 10.13
N GLU A 52 -1.29 8.43 10.51
CA GLU A 52 0.03 8.28 9.86
C GLU A 52 0.04 7.16 8.81
N TRP A 53 -1.09 6.95 8.12
CA TRP A 53 -1.23 5.92 7.10
C TRP A 53 -0.16 6.04 5.99
N HIS A 54 0.23 7.27 5.63
CA HIS A 54 1.23 7.51 4.60
C HIS A 54 2.61 6.96 5.00
N ASP A 55 3.02 7.25 6.24
CA ASP A 55 4.29 6.77 6.79
C ASP A 55 4.26 5.26 6.97
N GLN A 56 3.13 4.70 7.43
CA GLN A 56 2.96 3.25 7.57
C GLN A 56 3.07 2.51 6.24
N LEU A 57 2.48 3.03 5.15
CA LEU A 57 2.61 2.38 3.84
C LEU A 57 4.06 2.42 3.33
N ASN A 58 4.75 3.56 3.53
CA ASN A 58 6.17 3.67 3.19
C ASN A 58 7.02 2.70 4.01
N LEU A 59 6.83 2.66 5.33
CA LEU A 59 7.53 1.75 6.22
C LEU A 59 7.24 0.28 5.86
N ALA A 60 5.99 -0.06 5.56
CA ALA A 60 5.60 -1.39 5.14
C ALA A 60 6.36 -1.80 3.87
N PHE A 61 6.35 -0.93 2.86
CA PHE A 61 7.11 -1.14 1.63
C PHE A 61 8.62 -1.32 1.88
N GLU A 62 9.23 -0.42 2.66
CA GLU A 62 10.67 -0.48 2.97
C GLU A 62 11.03 -1.71 3.81
N SER A 63 10.19 -2.10 4.77
CA SER A 63 10.43 -3.24 5.67
C SER A 63 10.30 -4.61 4.99
N ALA A 64 9.57 -4.68 3.87
CA ALA A 64 9.36 -5.93 3.15
C ALA A 64 10.49 -6.25 2.14
N ARG A 65 11.30 -5.26 1.77
CA ARG A 65 12.39 -5.40 0.79
C ARG A 65 13.70 -5.90 1.41
#